data_AF-A0A830GL71-F1
#
_entry.id   AF-A0A830GL71-F1
#
_cell.length_a   1.000
_cell.length_b   1.000
_cell.length_c   1.000
_cell.angle_alpha   90.00
_cell.angle_beta   90.00
_cell.angle_gamma   90.00
#
_symmetry.space_group_name_H-M   'P 1'
#
loop_
_entity.id
_entity.type
_entity.pdbx_description
1 polymer ?
#
loop_
_entity_poly.entity_id
_entity_poly.type
_entity_poly.pdbx_seq_one_letter_code
_entity_poly.pdbx_strand_id
1 'polypeptide(L)'
;MILDRPQNARECQHCGAHVSRDFRRTFGDGDDIAHRCPACDCMPRISRGTAAGKELDYPDPEEQPQRNQGGRVDARTDGGESL
;
A
#
# COMPACT_ATOMS: atom_id res chain seq x y z
N MET A 1 21.87 4.31 -23.54
CA MET A 1 20.68 3.44 -23.36
C MET A 1 19.62 4.29 -22.69
N ILE A 2 18.59 4.68 -23.43
CA ILE A 2 17.47 5.47 -22.88
C ILE A 2 16.51 4.44 -22.29
N LEU A 3 16.40 4.38 -20.97
CA LEU A 3 15.40 3.54 -20.30
C LEU A 3 14.04 4.20 -20.55
N ASP A 4 13.20 3.50 -21.31
CA ASP A 4 11.80 3.83 -21.54
C ASP A 4 11.08 3.74 -20.20
N ARG A 5 11.08 4.85 -19.45
CA ARG A 5 10.41 4.89 -18.15
C ARG A 5 8.91 4.82 -18.45
N PRO A 6 8.17 3.82 -17.94
CA PRO A 6 6.77 3.65 -18.29
C PRO A 6 6.02 4.94 -17.99
N GLN A 7 5.26 5.44 -18.98
CA GLN A 7 4.65 6.78 -18.92
C GLN A 7 3.71 6.96 -17.71
N ASN A 8 3.17 5.86 -17.18
CA ASN A 8 2.29 5.85 -16.01
C ASN A 8 2.98 5.32 -14.75
N ALA A 9 4.31 5.34 -14.68
CA ALA A 9 5.04 5.05 -13.47
C ALA A 9 4.69 5.99 -12.31
N ARG A 10 3.79 6.98 -12.45
CA ARG A 10 3.37 7.85 -11.35
C ARG A 10 1.96 7.51 -10.85
N GLU A 11 1.37 6.44 -11.38
CA GLU A 11 0.00 6.04 -11.10
C GLU A 11 -0.01 4.61 -10.55
N CYS A 12 -0.95 4.34 -9.66
CA CYS A 12 -1.29 3.00 -9.23
C CYS A 12 -1.97 2.26 -10.38
N GLN A 13 -1.48 1.07 -10.76
CA GLN A 13 -2.06 0.32 -11.88
C GLN A 13 -3.46 -0.23 -11.59
N HIS A 14 -3.87 -0.26 -10.32
CA HIS A 14 -5.21 -0.72 -9.93
C HIS A 14 -6.26 0.39 -9.91
N CYS A 15 -5.95 1.54 -9.30
CA CYS A 15 -6.94 2.61 -9.08
C CYS A 15 -6.62 3.94 -9.77
N GLY A 16 -5.49 4.06 -10.47
CA GLY A 16 -5.05 5.28 -11.14
C GLY A 16 -4.60 6.42 -10.21
N ALA A 17 -4.62 6.22 -8.89
CA ALA A 17 -4.19 7.25 -7.94
C ALA A 17 -2.69 7.56 -8.10
N HIS A 18 -2.33 8.84 -7.88
CA HIS A 18 -0.93 9.25 -7.91
C HIS A 18 -0.09 8.55 -6.83
N VAL A 19 1.08 8.05 -7.21
CA VAL A 19 2.06 7.42 -6.33
C VAL A 19 3.42 8.11 -6.46
N SER A 20 4.02 8.41 -5.30
CA SER A 20 5.31 9.09 -5.25
C SER A 20 6.44 8.20 -5.79
N ARG A 21 7.56 8.83 -6.16
CA ARG A 21 8.76 8.08 -6.56
C ARG A 21 9.31 7.21 -5.44
N ASP A 22 9.35 7.72 -4.21
CA ASP A 22 9.89 6.98 -3.08
C ASP A 22 9.00 5.79 -2.70
N PHE A 23 7.67 5.94 -2.82
CA PHE A 23 6.74 4.83 -2.62
C PHE A 23 7.05 3.68 -3.59
N ARG A 24 7.15 3.97 -4.88
CA ARG A 24 7.40 2.94 -5.91
C ARG A 24 8.77 2.29 -5.79
N ARG A 25 9.80 3.07 -5.48
CA ARG A 25 11.14 2.52 -5.23
C ARG A 25 11.17 1.56 -4.04
N THR A 26 10.28 1.77 -3.06
CA THR A 26 10.28 1.00 -1.80
C THR A 26 9.35 -0.20 -1.85
N PHE A 27 8.17 -0.03 -2.47
CA PHE A 27 7.08 -1.01 -2.42
C PHE A 27 6.62 -1.48 -3.80
N GLY A 28 7.03 -0.81 -4.87
CA GLY A 28 6.73 -1.24 -6.24
C GLY A 28 7.54 -2.47 -6.65
N ASP A 29 7.30 -2.92 -7.88
CA ASP A 29 8.04 -4.04 -8.47
C ASP A 29 9.45 -3.65 -8.94
N GLY A 30 10.11 -4.56 -9.67
CA GLY A 30 11.47 -4.37 -10.18
C GLY A 30 11.62 -3.21 -11.17
N ASP A 31 10.51 -2.67 -11.70
CA ASP A 31 10.48 -1.59 -12.68
C ASP A 31 10.01 -0.25 -12.05
N ASP A 32 9.99 -0.15 -10.72
CA ASP A 32 9.40 0.95 -9.96
C ASP A 32 7.91 1.20 -10.32
N ILE A 33 7.13 0.16 -10.60
CA ILE A 33 5.68 0.24 -10.85
C ILE A 33 4.91 -0.18 -9.60
N ALA A 34 3.90 0.61 -9.22
CA ALA A 34 3.00 0.25 -8.11
C ALA A 34 1.70 -0.37 -8.65
N HIS A 35 1.45 -1.63 -8.29
CA HIS A 35 0.22 -2.35 -8.63
C HIS A 35 -0.93 -2.03 -7.68
N ARG A 36 -0.62 -1.78 -6.41
CA ARG A 36 -1.55 -1.33 -5.36
C ARG A 36 -0.95 -0.15 -4.61
N CYS A 37 -1.78 0.69 -4.01
CA CYS A 37 -1.33 1.91 -3.30
C CYS A 37 -2.12 2.12 -1.99
N PRO A 38 -1.68 3.02 -1.10
CA PRO A 38 -2.37 3.27 0.18
C PRO A 38 -3.81 3.81 0.04
N ALA A 39 -4.22 4.24 -1.15
CA ALA A 39 -5.59 4.68 -1.40
C ALA A 39 -6.56 3.52 -1.72
N CYS A 40 -6.07 2.38 -2.22
CA CYS A 40 -6.88 1.20 -2.60
C CYS A 40 -6.45 -0.08 -1.88
N ASP A 41 -5.49 0.00 -0.96
CA ASP A 41 -4.95 -1.12 -0.21
C ASP A 41 -4.56 -0.66 1.20
N CYS A 42 -4.10 -1.59 2.05
CA CYS A 42 -3.70 -1.31 3.42
C CYS A 42 -2.22 -1.58 3.67
N MET A 43 -1.62 -0.86 4.62
CA MET A 43 -0.19 -0.98 4.89
C MET A 43 0.26 -2.41 5.26
N PRO A 44 -0.51 -3.22 6.03
CA PRO A 44 -0.16 -4.62 6.26
C PRO A 44 -0.01 -5.45 4.97
N ARG A 45 -0.85 -5.21 3.95
CA ARG A 45 -0.78 -5.89 2.65
C ARG A 45 0.36 -5.33 1.80
N ILE A 46 0.50 -4.01 1.74
CA ILE A 46 1.58 -3.33 1.00
C ILE A 46 2.96 -3.77 1.51
N SER A 47 3.18 -3.82 2.83
CA SER A 47 4.44 -4.29 3.42
C SER A 47 4.77 -5.76 3.11
N ARG A 48 3.75 -6.57 2.77
CA ARG A 48 3.91 -7.96 2.32
C ARG A 48 4.07 -8.09 0.80
N GLY A 49 3.90 -6.99 0.07
CA GLY A 49 4.28 -6.87 -1.33
C GLY A 49 3.13 -6.77 -2.33
N THR A 50 1.91 -6.46 -1.91
CA THR A 50 0.79 -6.23 -2.87
C THR A 50 1.07 -5.06 -3.82
N ALA A 51 1.78 -4.03 -3.37
CA ALA A 51 2.21 -2.93 -4.24
C ALA A 51 3.20 -3.38 -5.33
N ALA A 52 3.93 -4.48 -5.10
CA ALA A 52 4.81 -5.12 -6.08
C ALA A 52 4.10 -6.23 -6.89
N GLY A 53 2.77 -6.31 -6.83
CA GLY A 53 1.98 -7.29 -7.57
C GLY A 53 1.89 -8.67 -6.92
N LYS A 54 2.30 -8.84 -5.66
CA LYS A 54 2.13 -10.12 -4.94
C LYS A 54 0.69 -10.31 -4.49
N GLU A 55 0.14 -11.48 -4.77
CA GLU A 55 -1.13 -11.91 -4.20
C GLU A 55 -0.93 -12.41 -2.76
N LEU A 56 -1.89 -12.12 -1.89
CA LEU A 56 -1.85 -12.51 -0.48
C LEU A 56 -3.16 -13.16 -0.08
N ASP A 57 -3.05 -14.22 0.72
CA ASP A 57 -4.14 -14.76 1.53
C ASP A 57 -4.35 -13.89 2.78
N TYR A 58 -4.65 -12.61 2.55
CA TYR A 58 -5.00 -11.63 3.57
C TYR A 58 -6.15 -10.80 3.01
N PRO A 59 -7.26 -10.58 3.75
CA PRO A 59 -8.46 -9.96 3.19
C PRO A 59 -8.22 -8.62 2.49
N ASP A 60 -8.83 -8.42 1.33
CA ASP A 60 -8.73 -7.17 0.58
C ASP A 60 -9.58 -6.08 1.22
N PRO A 61 -9.05 -4.87 1.45
CA PRO A 61 -9.86 -3.78 1.96
C PRO A 61 -10.98 -3.33 1.02
N GLU A 62 -10.90 -3.63 -0.28
CA GLU A 62 -12.04 -3.41 -1.20
C GLU A 62 -13.19 -4.40 -0.93
N GLU A 63 -12.87 -5.62 -0.47
CA GLU A 63 -13.86 -6.64 -0.09
C GLU A 63 -14.35 -6.45 1.35
N GLN A 64 -13.48 -5.95 2.25
CA GLN A 64 -13.75 -5.79 3.67
C GLN A 64 -13.31 -4.38 4.18
N PRO A 65 -14.01 -3.31 3.78
CA PRO A 65 -13.58 -1.93 4.06
C PRO A 65 -13.53 -1.59 5.56
N GLN A 66 -14.31 -2.28 6.39
CA GLN A 66 -14.30 -2.11 7.85
C GLN A 66 -12.97 -2.49 8.50
N ARG A 67 -12.10 -3.28 7.85
CA ARG A 67 -10.80 -3.69 8.41
C ARG A 67 -9.76 -2.56 8.41
N ASN A 68 -9.94 -1.53 7.58
CA ASN A 68 -9.06 -0.36 7.52
C ASN A 68 -9.48 0.77 8.47
N GLN A 69 -10.62 0.66 9.16
CA GLN A 69 -11.19 1.74 9.97
C GLN A 69 -10.64 1.78 11.41
N GLY A 70 -9.86 0.75 11.81
CA GLY A 70 -9.47 0.53 13.19
C GLY A 70 -10.67 0.12 14.06
N GLY A 71 -10.44 -0.70 15.08
CA GLY A 71 -11.46 -0.88 16.12
C GLY A 71 -11.67 0.46 16.82
N ARG A 72 -12.91 0.96 16.90
CA ARG A 72 -13.22 2.05 17.85
C ARG A 72 -12.95 1.47 19.24
N VAL A 73 -11.81 1.82 19.83
CA VAL A 73 -11.53 1.48 21.22
C VAL A 73 -12.21 2.51 22.10
N ASP A 74 -13.05 2.06 23.04
CA ASP A 74 -13.62 2.93 24.08
C ASP A 74 -12.60 3.24 25.21
N ALA A 75 -11.36 2.79 25.04
CA ALA A 75 -10.30 2.93 26.03
C ALA A 75 -9.33 4.06 25.67
N ARG A 76 -9.11 4.96 26.63
CA ARG A 76 -7.92 5.82 26.65
C ARG A 76 -6.71 4.89 26.78
N THR A 77 -5.97 4.70 25.69
CA THR A 77 -4.65 4.07 25.76
C THR A 77 -3.74 5.02 26.55
N ASP A 78 -3.32 4.60 27.73
CA ASP A 78 -2.38 5.30 28.62
C ASP A 78 -0.95 5.37 28.06
N GLY A 79 -0.70 4.74 26.92
CA GLY A 79 0.54 4.94 26.17
C GLY A 79 1.75 4.53 26.99
N GLY A 80 1.76 3.28 27.48
CA GLY A 80 2.93 2.51 27.93
C GLY A 80 4.00 3.31 28.68
N GLU A 81 4.01 3.21 30.01
CA GLU A 81 5.14 3.66 30.81
C GLU A 81 6.40 2.86 30.41
N SER A 82 7.38 3.54 29.82
CA SER A 82 8.69 2.96 29.55
C SER A 82 9.37 2.66 30.90
N LEU A 83 9.58 1.37 31.18
CA LEU A 83 10.45 0.88 32.24
C LEU A 83 11.93 1.11 31.89
#